data_AF-A0A4Y9FKD2-F1
#
_entry.id   AF-A0A4Y9FKD2-F1
#
_cell.length_a   1.000
_cell.length_b   1.000
_cell.length_c   1.000
_cell.angle_alpha   90.00
_cell.angle_beta   90.00
_cell.angle_gamma   90.00
#
_symmetry.space_group_name_H-M   'P 1'
#
loop_
_entity.id
_entity.type
_entity.pdbx_description
1 polymer ?
#
loop_
_entity_poly.entity_id
_entity_poly.type
_entity_poly.pdbx_seq_one_letter_code
_entity_poly.pdbx_strand_id
1 'polypeptide(L)'
;PDADGTPEISAGKALIDGSDKPNSPLTDADKEAVKDKVDTSNLPAGTTVTPADKVTGTEDAPVVEVTVTYPDGTTDTIEVPVKQKDSATNEPSGKADDPNTPAISAGKALIDGSDTPESPLSPADQEVVKDKVDTSNLPEGTTVTPADKVTGTEDNPVVEVTVTYPDGTTDTIEVPVKQKDSASNEPSVKADKPNTPAISAGKALIDGSDKPNSPLTDADKEAVKD
;
A
#
# COMPACT_ATOMS: atom_id res chain seq x y z
N PRO A 1 32.30 20.03 -8.57
CA PRO A 1 33.66 20.00 -8.00
C PRO A 1 34.10 21.42 -7.67
N ASP A 2 34.81 21.57 -6.55
CA ASP A 2 35.29 22.86 -6.06
C ASP A 2 36.35 23.45 -7.01
N ALA A 3 36.71 24.72 -6.80
CA ALA A 3 37.66 25.46 -7.64
C ALA A 3 39.05 24.78 -7.80
N ASP A 4 39.37 23.81 -6.94
CA ASP A 4 40.64 23.08 -6.92
C ASP A 4 40.57 21.70 -7.62
N GLY A 5 39.41 21.33 -8.19
CA GLY A 5 39.23 20.06 -8.91
C GLY A 5 38.88 18.87 -8.02
N THR A 6 38.64 19.08 -6.72
CA THR A 6 38.22 18.05 -5.76
C THR A 6 36.84 17.48 -6.15
N PRO A 7 36.66 16.15 -6.14
CA PRO A 7 35.38 15.53 -6.44
C PRO A 7 34.32 15.93 -5.40
N GLU A 8 33.10 16.16 -5.86
CA GLU A 8 31.96 16.51 -5.00
C GLU A 8 30.90 15.42 -5.03
N ILE A 9 30.12 15.34 -3.96
CA ILE A 9 28.92 14.49 -3.89
C ILE A 9 27.67 15.35 -3.98
N SER A 10 26.65 14.85 -4.69
CA SER A 10 25.31 15.44 -4.71
C SER A 10 24.66 15.37 -3.32
N ALA A 11 23.69 16.27 -3.08
CA ALA A 11 23.00 16.32 -1.79
C ALA A 11 22.20 15.04 -1.49
N GLY A 12 22.17 14.67 -0.20
CA GLY A 12 21.44 13.51 0.31
C GLY A 12 22.27 12.22 0.37
N LYS A 13 21.67 11.15 0.90
CA LYS A 13 22.29 9.83 1.01
C LYS A 13 22.06 9.01 -0.27
N ALA A 14 22.97 8.09 -0.61
CA ALA A 14 22.69 7.04 -1.58
C ALA A 14 21.78 5.99 -0.95
N LEU A 15 20.70 5.63 -1.63
CA LEU A 15 19.77 4.60 -1.17
C LEU A 15 20.20 3.25 -1.75
N ILE A 16 20.51 2.29 -0.88
CA ILE A 16 21.01 0.95 -1.23
C ILE A 16 20.01 -0.13 -0.83
N ASP A 17 19.95 -1.23 -1.57
CA ASP A 17 19.11 -2.39 -1.25
C ASP A 17 19.75 -3.22 -0.12
N GLY A 18 21.08 -3.32 -0.14
CA GLY A 18 21.87 -3.98 0.90
C GLY A 18 21.82 -3.26 2.25
N SER A 19 22.24 -3.97 3.31
CA SER A 19 22.39 -3.40 4.65
C SER A 19 23.38 -2.24 4.65
N ASP A 20 23.02 -1.13 5.30
CA ASP A 20 23.87 0.05 5.52
C ASP A 20 24.71 -0.05 6.79
N LYS A 21 24.70 -1.18 7.49
CA LYS A 21 25.58 -1.37 8.65
C LYS A 21 27.05 -1.51 8.24
N PRO A 22 28.01 -1.02 9.04
CA PRO A 22 29.43 -1.16 8.74
C PRO A 22 29.85 -2.61 8.47
N ASN A 23 30.73 -2.79 7.49
CA ASN A 23 31.21 -4.07 6.93
C ASN A 23 30.19 -4.87 6.10
N SER A 24 28.98 -4.35 5.87
CA SER A 24 28.03 -4.99 4.95
C SER A 24 28.55 -4.94 3.51
N PRO A 25 28.48 -6.05 2.75
CA PRO A 25 28.87 -6.06 1.34
C PRO A 25 27.89 -5.27 0.48
N LEU A 26 28.40 -4.66 -0.58
CA LEU A 26 27.60 -3.97 -1.60
C LEU A 26 27.40 -4.86 -2.81
N THR A 27 26.17 -4.89 -3.32
CA THR A 27 25.87 -5.43 -4.65
C THR A 27 26.33 -4.46 -5.74
N ASP A 28 26.37 -4.92 -7.00
CA ASP A 28 26.71 -4.03 -8.12
C ASP A 28 25.68 -2.91 -8.29
N ALA A 29 24.39 -3.18 -7.98
CA ALA A 29 23.35 -2.16 -7.99
C ALA A 29 23.57 -1.09 -6.89
N ASP A 30 23.99 -1.51 -5.69
CA ASP A 30 24.32 -0.57 -4.61
C ASP A 30 25.53 0.30 -4.98
N LYS A 31 26.55 -0.29 -5.62
CA LYS A 31 27.73 0.45 -6.09
C LYS A 31 27.36 1.48 -7.14
N GLU A 32 26.52 1.14 -8.12
CA GLU A 32 26.06 2.13 -9.11
C GLU A 32 25.24 3.24 -8.45
N ALA A 33 24.37 2.93 -7.48
CA ALA A 33 23.63 3.96 -6.73
C ALA A 33 24.56 4.91 -5.93
N VAL A 34 25.65 4.39 -5.36
CA VAL A 34 26.69 5.21 -4.70
C VAL A 34 27.45 6.05 -5.71
N LYS A 35 27.83 5.46 -6.85
CA LYS A 35 28.57 6.13 -7.92
C LYS A 35 27.78 7.27 -8.54
N ASP A 36 26.47 7.11 -8.72
CA ASP A 36 25.55 8.14 -9.23
C ASP A 36 25.49 9.39 -8.33
N LYS A 37 25.91 9.28 -7.06
CA LYS A 37 26.02 10.45 -6.18
C LYS A 37 27.26 11.29 -6.42
N VAL A 38 28.26 10.80 -7.15
CA VAL A 38 29.52 11.51 -7.39
C VAL A 38 29.40 12.40 -8.64
N ASP A 39 29.58 13.71 -8.46
CA ASP A 39 29.56 14.64 -9.59
C ASP A 39 30.89 14.63 -10.34
N THR A 40 30.85 14.14 -11.58
CA THR A 40 32.00 14.07 -12.48
C THR A 40 31.99 15.15 -13.56
N SER A 41 31.00 16.06 -13.56
CA SER A 41 30.72 16.98 -14.67
C SER A 41 31.84 17.95 -15.01
N ASN A 42 32.63 18.39 -14.02
CA ASN A 42 33.80 19.25 -14.26
C ASN A 42 35.14 18.57 -13.96
N LEU A 43 35.18 17.23 -13.94
CA LEU A 43 36.42 16.48 -13.82
C LEU A 43 37.05 16.25 -15.22
N PRO A 44 38.38 16.04 -15.31
CA PRO A 44 39.03 15.75 -16.58
C PRO A 44 38.42 14.54 -17.31
N ALA A 45 38.34 14.60 -18.63
CA ALA A 45 37.86 13.48 -19.44
C ALA A 45 38.74 12.23 -19.24
N GLY A 46 38.12 11.10 -18.92
CA GLY A 46 38.83 9.86 -18.58
C GLY A 46 38.92 9.58 -17.07
N THR A 47 38.41 10.48 -16.23
CA THR A 47 38.24 10.19 -14.80
C THR A 47 37.30 9.00 -14.59
N THR A 48 37.67 8.09 -13.69
CA THR A 48 36.86 6.92 -13.29
C THR A 48 36.50 6.98 -11.81
N VAL A 49 35.29 6.53 -11.49
CA VAL A 49 34.76 6.49 -10.12
C VAL A 49 34.52 5.04 -9.72
N THR A 50 35.14 4.63 -8.62
CA THR A 50 35.11 3.24 -8.13
C THR A 50 34.71 3.22 -6.65
N PRO A 51 33.44 2.86 -6.34
CA PRO A 51 33.02 2.60 -4.97
C PRO A 51 33.73 1.38 -4.36
N ALA A 52 33.96 1.41 -3.05
CA ALA A 52 34.44 0.26 -2.29
C ALA A 52 33.41 -0.90 -2.30
N ASP A 53 33.85 -2.10 -1.89
CA ASP A 53 32.99 -3.29 -1.90
C ASP A 53 32.07 -3.42 -0.69
N LYS A 54 32.23 -2.54 0.31
CA LYS A 54 31.54 -2.64 1.60
C LYS A 54 31.22 -1.26 2.15
N VAL A 55 30.19 -1.23 2.99
CA VAL A 55 29.86 -0.06 3.82
C VAL A 55 30.92 0.11 4.91
N THR A 56 31.37 1.34 5.11
CA THR A 56 32.29 1.78 6.17
C THR A 56 31.62 2.86 7.03
N GLY A 57 32.38 3.62 7.81
CA GLY A 57 31.85 4.60 8.76
C GLY A 57 31.31 3.97 10.04
N THR A 58 30.31 4.61 10.65
CA THR A 58 29.67 4.17 11.90
C THR A 58 28.22 3.76 11.66
N GLU A 59 27.57 3.13 12.63
CA GLU A 59 26.14 2.78 12.52
C GLU A 59 25.24 4.03 12.35
N ASP A 60 25.60 5.15 12.99
CA ASP A 60 24.85 6.41 12.88
C ASP A 60 25.21 7.25 11.65
N ALA A 61 26.38 7.00 11.06
CA ALA A 61 26.89 7.70 9.89
C ALA A 61 27.57 6.70 8.93
N PRO A 62 26.79 5.80 8.31
CA PRO A 62 27.33 4.85 7.37
C PRO A 62 27.68 5.55 6.07
N VAL A 63 28.84 5.20 5.52
CA VAL A 63 29.37 5.75 4.28
C VAL A 63 29.95 4.65 3.42
N VAL A 64 30.17 4.93 2.14
CA VAL A 64 30.96 4.11 1.24
C VAL A 64 32.11 4.98 0.75
N GLU A 65 33.34 4.51 0.95
CA GLU A 65 34.51 5.15 0.36
C GLU A 65 34.49 4.97 -1.15
N VAL A 66 34.72 6.05 -1.88
CA VAL A 66 34.77 6.06 -3.34
C VAL A 66 36.11 6.60 -3.79
N THR A 67 36.83 5.80 -4.58
CA THR A 67 38.09 6.22 -5.19
C THR A 67 37.80 6.84 -6.55
N VAL A 68 38.24 8.08 -6.74
CA VAL A 68 38.24 8.80 -8.00
C VAL A 68 39.64 8.75 -8.58
N THR A 69 39.80 8.18 -9.77
CA THR A 69 41.09 8.07 -10.47
C THR A 69 41.11 8.99 -11.67
N TYR A 70 42.10 9.89 -11.73
CA TYR A 70 42.28 10.85 -12.80
C TYR A 70 43.07 10.28 -13.97
N PRO A 71 43.02 10.91 -15.16
CA PRO A 71 43.76 10.44 -16.34
C PRO A 71 45.29 10.39 -16.16
N ASP A 72 45.84 11.17 -15.24
CA ASP A 72 47.28 11.17 -14.89
C ASP A 72 47.66 10.06 -13.90
N GLY A 73 46.67 9.26 -13.46
CA GLY A 73 46.84 8.16 -12.51
C GLY A 73 46.83 8.59 -11.04
N THR A 74 46.66 9.88 -10.74
CA THR A 74 46.43 10.33 -9.36
C THR A 74 45.04 9.93 -8.89
N THR A 75 44.85 9.88 -7.57
CA THR A 75 43.59 9.44 -6.97
C THR A 75 43.17 10.33 -5.81
N ASP A 76 41.87 10.56 -5.69
CA ASP A 76 41.23 11.09 -4.48
C ASP A 76 40.26 10.06 -3.89
N THR A 77 40.02 10.16 -2.59
CA THR A 77 39.00 9.37 -1.89
C THR A 77 37.98 10.31 -1.29
N ILE A 78 36.70 10.01 -1.55
CA ILE A 78 35.56 10.72 -0.95
C ILE A 78 34.67 9.71 -0.22
N GLU A 79 33.94 10.18 0.78
CA GLU A 79 32.97 9.36 1.52
C GLU A 79 31.55 9.72 1.06
N VAL A 80 30.81 8.74 0.55
CA VAL A 80 29.40 8.91 0.15
C VAL A 80 28.51 8.38 1.27
N PRO A 81 27.69 9.22 1.93
CA PRO A 81 26.72 8.76 2.91
C PRO A 81 25.69 7.82 2.28
N VAL A 82 25.37 6.72 2.97
CA VAL A 82 24.39 5.74 2.49
C VAL A 82 23.24 5.58 3.49
N LYS A 83 22.13 5.00 3.03
CA LYS A 83 21.02 4.51 3.84
C LYS A 83 20.41 3.29 3.13
N GLN A 84 20.07 2.24 3.88
CA GLN A 84 19.30 1.14 3.34
C GLN A 84 17.88 1.60 3.02
N LYS A 85 17.37 1.25 1.83
CA LYS A 85 16.02 1.57 1.40
C LYS A 85 15.00 1.06 2.42
N ASP A 86 14.01 1.89 2.72
CA ASP A 86 12.92 1.51 3.62
C ASP A 86 12.15 0.33 3.02
N SER A 87 11.89 0.31 1.70
CA SER A 87 11.28 -0.83 0.99
C SER A 87 12.11 -2.12 0.99
N ALA A 88 13.41 -2.07 1.29
CA ALA A 88 14.24 -3.27 1.38
C ALA A 88 14.12 -3.96 2.76
N THR A 89 13.56 -3.26 3.76
CA THR A 89 13.45 -3.74 5.14
C THR A 89 12.02 -3.77 5.66
N ASN A 90 11.11 -3.07 5.00
CA ASN A 90 9.70 -3.02 5.33
C ASN A 90 8.91 -3.60 4.16
N GLU A 91 8.02 -4.54 4.44
CA GLU A 91 7.11 -5.11 3.45
C GLU A 91 5.68 -4.82 3.93
N PRO A 92 4.83 -4.20 3.09
CA PRO A 92 3.46 -3.92 3.48
C PRO A 92 2.66 -5.22 3.56
N SER A 93 1.66 -5.26 4.44
CA SER A 93 0.82 -6.44 4.61
C SER A 93 -0.66 -6.07 4.73
N GLY A 94 -1.53 -7.06 4.54
CA GLY A 94 -2.96 -6.90 4.78
C GLY A 94 -3.28 -6.90 6.27
N LYS A 95 -4.20 -6.04 6.67
CA LYS A 95 -4.73 -5.99 8.04
C LYS A 95 -5.49 -7.29 8.36
N ALA A 96 -5.23 -7.83 9.54
CA ALA A 96 -5.97 -8.99 10.03
C ALA A 96 -7.47 -8.66 10.16
N ASP A 97 -8.30 -9.66 9.84
CA ASP A 97 -9.75 -9.54 10.00
C ASP A 97 -10.15 -9.48 11.48
N ASP A 98 -11.22 -8.77 11.77
CA ASP A 98 -11.79 -8.75 13.10
C ASP A 98 -12.37 -10.13 13.48
N PRO A 99 -12.37 -10.49 14.77
CA PRO A 99 -13.04 -11.70 15.24
C PRO A 99 -14.50 -11.70 14.80
N ASN A 100 -14.93 -12.78 14.15
CA ASN A 100 -16.27 -12.98 13.58
C ASN A 100 -16.55 -12.31 12.22
N THR A 101 -15.51 -11.86 11.50
CA THR A 101 -15.67 -11.48 10.09
C THR A 101 -16.25 -12.67 9.29
N PRO A 102 -17.35 -12.49 8.53
CA PRO A 102 -17.93 -13.56 7.73
C PRO A 102 -16.92 -14.15 6.75
N ALA A 103 -16.93 -15.47 6.56
CA ALA A 103 -15.96 -16.16 5.70
C ALA A 103 -15.93 -15.62 4.25
N ILE A 104 -17.06 -15.14 3.73
CA ILE A 104 -17.16 -14.58 2.38
C ILE A 104 -16.45 -13.22 2.23
N SER A 105 -16.28 -12.50 3.33
CA SER A 105 -15.66 -11.17 3.40
C SER A 105 -14.26 -11.19 4.00
N ALA A 106 -13.80 -12.34 4.50
CA ALA A 106 -12.49 -12.50 5.13
C ALA A 106 -11.36 -12.15 4.12
N GLY A 107 -10.45 -11.28 4.54
CA GLY A 107 -9.35 -10.77 3.73
C GLY A 107 -9.77 -9.89 2.55
N LYS A 108 -11.04 -9.47 2.47
CA LYS A 108 -11.56 -8.64 1.37
C LYS A 108 -12.00 -7.26 1.86
N ALA A 109 -11.80 -6.25 1.03
CA ALA A 109 -12.41 -4.93 1.17
C ALA A 109 -13.82 -4.96 0.56
N LEU A 110 -14.83 -4.59 1.35
CA LEU A 110 -16.22 -4.57 0.89
C LEU A 110 -16.58 -3.19 0.32
N ILE A 111 -16.71 -3.12 -1.00
CA ILE A 111 -16.93 -1.88 -1.75
C ILE A 111 -18.40 -1.72 -2.17
N ASP A 112 -18.87 -0.50 -2.36
CA ASP A 112 -20.20 -0.21 -2.92
C ASP A 112 -20.18 -0.25 -4.45
N GLY A 113 -19.05 0.15 -5.05
CA GLY A 113 -18.79 0.03 -6.49
C GLY A 113 -18.74 -1.42 -6.99
N SER A 114 -18.72 -1.59 -8.32
CA SER A 114 -18.56 -2.91 -8.94
C SER A 114 -17.17 -3.47 -8.66
N ASP A 115 -17.10 -4.75 -8.30
CA ASP A 115 -15.86 -5.51 -8.13
C ASP A 115 -15.38 -6.19 -9.43
N THR A 116 -16.02 -5.91 -10.57
CA THR A 116 -15.52 -6.40 -11.86
C THR A 116 -14.24 -5.67 -12.25
N PRO A 117 -13.24 -6.34 -12.85
CA PRO A 117 -12.03 -5.68 -13.33
C PRO A 117 -12.34 -4.47 -14.24
N GLU A 118 -11.48 -3.46 -14.19
CA GLU A 118 -11.61 -2.16 -14.85
C GLU A 118 -12.74 -1.25 -14.31
N SER A 119 -13.46 -1.66 -13.27
CA SER A 119 -14.44 -0.79 -12.60
C SER A 119 -13.74 0.35 -11.86
N PRO A 120 -14.21 1.60 -11.98
CA PRO A 120 -13.67 2.71 -11.19
C PRO A 120 -14.03 2.55 -9.72
N LEU A 121 -13.15 3.01 -8.84
CA LEU A 121 -13.38 3.11 -7.41
C LEU A 121 -13.89 4.51 -7.06
N SER A 122 -14.91 4.57 -6.21
CA SER A 122 -15.27 5.84 -5.57
C SER A 122 -14.24 6.22 -4.49
N PRO A 123 -14.13 7.49 -4.10
CA PRO A 123 -13.27 7.89 -2.98
C PRO A 123 -13.61 7.14 -1.67
N ALA A 124 -14.89 6.78 -1.46
CA ALA A 124 -15.30 6.00 -0.31
C ALA A 124 -14.78 4.55 -0.39
N ASP A 125 -14.83 3.93 -1.57
CA ASP A 125 -14.29 2.58 -1.78
C ASP A 125 -12.76 2.57 -1.62
N GLN A 126 -12.07 3.60 -2.10
CA GLN A 126 -10.62 3.74 -1.90
C GLN A 126 -10.25 3.78 -0.42
N GLU A 127 -10.97 4.54 0.42
CA GLU A 127 -10.70 4.55 1.86
C GLU A 127 -10.95 3.17 2.51
N VAL A 128 -11.95 2.42 2.06
CA VAL A 128 -12.18 1.05 2.53
C VAL A 128 -11.04 0.10 2.13
N VAL A 129 -10.52 0.22 0.90
CA VAL A 129 -9.34 -0.54 0.44
C VAL A 129 -8.10 -0.16 1.23
N LYS A 130 -7.89 1.14 1.47
CA LYS A 130 -6.75 1.68 2.21
C LYS A 130 -6.70 1.16 3.65
N ASP A 131 -7.85 1.08 4.32
CA ASP A 131 -7.96 0.55 5.69
C ASP A 131 -7.58 -0.94 5.81
N LYS A 132 -7.55 -1.67 4.68
CA LYS A 132 -7.09 -3.07 4.63
C LYS A 132 -5.58 -3.22 4.56
N VAL A 133 -4.81 -2.15 4.45
CA VAL A 133 -3.34 -2.21 4.52
C VAL A 133 -2.88 -1.94 5.96
N ASP A 134 -2.08 -2.85 6.52
CA ASP A 134 -1.50 -2.67 7.85
C ASP A 134 -0.25 -1.78 7.77
N THR A 135 -0.36 -0.60 8.40
CA THR A 135 0.74 0.37 8.50
C THR A 135 1.39 0.40 9.89
N SER A 136 1.00 -0.49 10.81
CA SER A 136 1.40 -0.42 12.23
C SER A 136 2.90 -0.64 12.46
N ASN A 137 3.56 -1.39 11.57
CA ASN A 137 4.99 -1.69 11.64
C ASN A 137 5.80 -0.95 10.56
N LEU A 138 5.19 -0.04 9.81
CA LEU A 138 5.87 0.72 8.76
C LEU A 138 6.50 2.01 9.32
N PRO A 139 7.54 2.56 8.68
CA PRO A 139 8.18 3.80 9.11
C PRO A 139 7.21 4.97 9.20
N GLU A 140 7.40 5.86 10.17
CA GLU A 140 6.59 7.07 10.32
C GLU A 140 6.72 7.97 9.08
N GLY A 141 5.59 8.44 8.54
CA GLY A 141 5.54 9.21 7.28
C GLY A 141 5.25 8.35 6.05
N THR A 142 5.12 7.03 6.20
CA THR A 142 4.62 6.15 5.14
C THR A 142 3.21 6.56 4.71
N THR A 143 2.96 6.58 3.41
CA THR A 143 1.65 6.89 2.82
C THR A 143 1.13 5.71 2.01
N VAL A 144 -0.19 5.53 2.01
CA VAL A 144 -0.89 4.42 1.34
C VAL A 144 -1.88 5.01 0.34
N THR A 145 -1.73 4.64 -0.92
CA THR A 145 -2.53 5.16 -2.04
C THR A 145 -3.10 4.00 -2.86
N PRO A 146 -4.39 3.68 -2.70
CA PRO A 146 -5.08 2.75 -3.58
C PRO A 146 -5.16 3.26 -5.02
N ALA A 147 -5.12 2.36 -5.99
CA ALA A 147 -5.40 2.68 -7.39
C ALA A 147 -6.86 3.14 -7.59
N ASP A 148 -7.12 3.68 -8.78
CA ASP A 148 -8.40 4.30 -9.13
C ASP A 148 -9.44 3.30 -9.65
N LYS A 149 -9.01 2.04 -9.88
CA LYS A 149 -9.85 0.99 -10.46
C LYS A 149 -9.55 -0.38 -9.85
N VAL A 150 -10.53 -1.27 -10.00
CA VAL A 150 -10.37 -2.70 -9.73
C VAL A 150 -9.54 -3.35 -10.84
N THR A 151 -8.59 -4.19 -10.46
CA THR A 151 -7.72 -4.98 -11.32
C THR A 151 -7.86 -6.48 -10.97
N GLY A 152 -6.95 -7.33 -11.46
CA GLY A 152 -7.02 -8.77 -11.26
C GLY A 152 -7.96 -9.47 -12.24
N THR A 153 -8.68 -10.48 -11.74
CA THR A 153 -9.58 -11.34 -12.55
C THR A 153 -11.00 -11.30 -12.00
N GLU A 154 -11.99 -11.74 -12.77
CA GLU A 154 -13.38 -11.83 -12.27
C GLU A 154 -13.51 -12.72 -11.02
N ASP A 155 -12.72 -13.80 -10.94
CA ASP A 155 -12.72 -14.71 -9.79
C ASP A 155 -11.90 -14.18 -8.60
N ASN A 156 -10.90 -13.35 -8.89
CA ASN A 156 -10.03 -12.72 -7.88
C ASN A 156 -9.84 -11.24 -8.22
N PRO A 157 -10.85 -10.40 -7.95
CA PRO A 157 -10.74 -8.97 -8.15
C PRO A 157 -9.94 -8.36 -7.01
N VAL A 158 -8.99 -7.50 -7.36
CA VAL A 158 -8.09 -6.84 -6.42
C VAL A 158 -7.98 -5.36 -6.74
N VAL A 159 -7.43 -4.59 -5.82
CA VAL A 159 -7.00 -3.21 -6.05
C VAL A 159 -5.53 -3.13 -5.68
N GLU A 160 -4.70 -2.70 -6.63
CA GLU A 160 -3.30 -2.40 -6.36
C GLU A 160 -3.21 -1.18 -5.45
N VAL A 161 -2.43 -1.29 -4.38
CA VAL A 161 -2.20 -0.22 -3.43
C VAL A 161 -0.72 0.08 -3.38
N THR A 162 -0.36 1.32 -3.68
CA THR A 162 1.02 1.81 -3.59
C THR A 162 1.30 2.31 -2.19
N VAL A 163 2.33 1.75 -1.56
CA VAL A 163 2.85 2.19 -0.27
C VAL A 163 4.13 2.97 -0.53
N THR A 164 4.16 4.25 -0.17
CA THR A 164 5.31 5.13 -0.37
C THR A 164 5.96 5.44 0.97
N TYR A 165 7.24 5.12 1.09
CA TYR A 165 8.03 5.31 2.30
C TYR A 165 8.60 6.73 2.41
N PRO A 166 9.06 7.16 3.61
CA PRO A 166 9.61 8.50 3.83
C PRO A 166 10.87 8.80 3.00
N ASP A 167 11.65 7.79 2.65
CA ASP A 167 12.81 7.92 1.75
C ASP A 167 12.44 8.00 0.26
N GLY A 168 11.15 7.92 -0.06
CA GLY A 168 10.59 7.99 -1.40
C GLY A 168 10.57 6.67 -2.16
N THR A 169 11.06 5.56 -1.57
CA THR A 169 10.88 4.25 -2.19
C THR A 169 9.43 3.79 -2.06
N THR A 170 9.06 2.79 -2.86
CA THR A 170 7.66 2.33 -2.94
C THR A 170 7.56 0.82 -3.02
N ASP A 171 6.53 0.27 -2.39
CA ASP A 171 6.05 -1.11 -2.62
C ASP A 171 4.61 -1.10 -3.14
N THR A 172 4.19 -2.24 -3.69
CA THR A 172 2.81 -2.45 -4.15
C THR A 172 2.24 -3.70 -3.48
N ILE A 173 1.03 -3.58 -2.94
CA ILE A 173 0.26 -4.69 -2.37
C ILE A 173 -1.09 -4.79 -3.09
N GLU A 174 -1.51 -6.01 -3.41
CA GLU A 174 -2.82 -6.28 -3.98
C GLU A 174 -3.84 -6.56 -2.86
N VAL A 175 -4.89 -5.74 -2.77
CA VAL A 175 -5.96 -5.89 -1.79
C VAL A 175 -7.18 -6.52 -2.47
N PRO A 176 -7.61 -7.74 -2.09
CA PRO A 176 -8.82 -8.34 -2.63
C PRO A 176 -10.08 -7.51 -2.32
N VAL A 177 -11.00 -7.42 -3.28
CA VAL A 177 -12.25 -6.68 -3.10
C VAL A 177 -13.48 -7.55 -3.35
N LYS A 178 -14.63 -7.09 -2.85
CA LYS A 178 -15.94 -7.66 -3.17
C LYS A 178 -17.00 -6.57 -3.09
N GLN A 179 -17.89 -6.50 -4.09
CA GLN A 179 -19.05 -5.63 -4.04
C GLN A 179 -20.01 -6.10 -2.94
N LYS A 180 -20.51 -5.17 -2.12
CA LYS A 180 -21.57 -5.46 -1.15
C LYS A 180 -22.84 -5.88 -1.85
N ASP A 181 -23.46 -6.96 -1.40
CA ASP A 181 -24.76 -7.39 -1.92
C ASP A 181 -25.83 -6.30 -1.79
N SER A 182 -25.80 -5.50 -0.72
CA SER A 182 -26.73 -4.37 -0.52
C SER A 182 -26.57 -3.24 -1.53
N ALA A 183 -25.44 -3.16 -2.24
CA ALA A 183 -25.26 -2.18 -3.31
C ALA A 183 -25.95 -2.61 -4.62
N SER A 184 -26.17 -3.92 -4.80
CA SER A 184 -26.82 -4.50 -5.99
C SER A 184 -28.26 -4.98 -5.71
N ASN A 185 -28.63 -5.13 -4.44
CA ASN A 185 -29.92 -5.67 -4.03
C ASN A 185 -30.62 -4.73 -3.02
N GLU A 186 -31.84 -4.31 -3.35
CA GLU A 186 -32.72 -3.58 -2.44
C GLU A 186 -33.87 -4.50 -1.98
N PRO A 187 -34.12 -4.63 -0.66
CA PRO A 187 -35.23 -5.44 -0.19
C PRO A 187 -36.57 -4.77 -0.55
N SER A 188 -37.49 -5.54 -1.12
CA SER A 188 -38.86 -5.10 -1.40
C SER A 188 -39.87 -5.85 -0.54
N VAL A 189 -40.92 -5.16 -0.11
CA VAL A 189 -42.09 -5.84 0.47
C VAL A 189 -42.84 -6.62 -0.62
N LYS A 190 -43.34 -7.81 -0.29
CA LYS A 190 -44.18 -8.58 -1.22
C LYS A 190 -45.43 -7.79 -1.59
N ALA A 191 -45.87 -7.96 -2.84
CA ALA A 191 -47.15 -7.43 -3.29
C ALA A 191 -48.31 -8.09 -2.53
N ASP A 192 -49.36 -7.30 -2.28
CA ASP A 192 -50.57 -7.80 -1.67
C ASP A 192 -51.22 -8.91 -2.51
N LYS A 193 -51.79 -9.92 -1.85
CA LYS A 193 -52.59 -10.95 -2.52
C LYS A 193 -53.85 -10.32 -3.15
N PRO A 194 -54.41 -10.90 -4.23
CA PRO A 194 -55.69 -10.45 -4.78
C PRO A 194 -56.78 -10.42 -3.70
N ASN A 195 -57.56 -9.35 -3.63
CA ASN A 195 -58.58 -9.08 -2.62
C ASN A 195 -58.07 -8.77 -1.19
N THR A 196 -56.80 -8.40 -1.00
CA THR A 196 -56.36 -7.79 0.27
C THR A 196 -57.17 -6.54 0.57
N PRO A 197 -57.78 -6.42 1.77
CA PRO A 197 -58.49 -5.20 2.18
C PRO A 197 -57.61 -3.96 2.06
N ALA A 198 -58.17 -2.85 1.58
CA ALA A 198 -57.41 -1.59 1.43
C ALA A 198 -56.75 -1.11 2.72
N ILE A 199 -57.35 -1.42 3.88
CA ILE A 199 -56.82 -1.08 5.21
C ILE A 199 -55.53 -1.85 5.58
N SER A 200 -55.27 -2.97 4.90
CA SER A 200 -54.12 -3.85 5.15
C SER A 200 -53.14 -3.90 3.99
N ALA A 201 -53.31 -3.04 2.98
CA ALA A 201 -52.40 -3.00 1.83
C ALA A 201 -50.98 -2.62 2.27
N GLY A 202 -49.98 -3.41 1.86
CA GLY A 202 -48.58 -3.24 2.24
C GLY A 202 -48.29 -3.45 3.74
N LYS A 203 -49.20 -4.11 4.48
CA LYS A 203 -49.04 -4.44 5.91
C LYS A 203 -49.25 -5.93 6.14
N ALA A 204 -48.40 -6.51 6.98
CA ALA A 204 -48.68 -7.83 7.55
C ALA A 204 -49.79 -7.71 8.60
N LEU A 205 -50.72 -8.66 8.61
CA LEU A 205 -51.75 -8.77 9.63
C LEU A 205 -51.23 -9.63 10.78
N ILE A 206 -51.18 -9.05 11.97
CA ILE A 206 -50.79 -9.72 13.22
C ILE A 206 -52.01 -9.73 14.16
N ASP A 207 -52.10 -10.74 15.02
CA ASP A 207 -53.11 -10.80 16.09
C ASP A 207 -52.58 -10.23 17.43
N GLY A 208 -51.27 -10.00 17.51
CA GLY A 208 -50.60 -9.32 18.61
C GLY A 208 -50.84 -7.80 18.67
N SER A 209 -50.38 -7.19 19.78
CA SER A 209 -50.46 -5.74 20.00
C SER A 209 -49.62 -4.96 18.98
N ASP A 210 -50.22 -3.93 18.38
CA ASP A 210 -49.57 -3.01 17.42
C ASP A 210 -48.68 -1.94 18.09
N LYS A 211 -48.63 -1.94 19.44
CA LYS A 211 -47.76 -1.05 20.21
C LYS A 211 -46.27 -1.38 19.94
N PRO A 212 -45.39 -0.36 19.80
CA PRO A 212 -43.96 -0.59 19.61
C PRO A 212 -43.34 -1.52 20.66
N ASN A 213 -42.42 -2.38 20.22
CA ASN A 213 -41.73 -3.39 21.04
C ASN A 213 -42.65 -4.43 21.72
N SER A 214 -43.89 -4.60 21.25
CA SER A 214 -44.71 -5.73 21.67
C SER A 214 -44.10 -7.05 21.17
N PRO A 215 -44.09 -8.12 21.98
CA PRO A 215 -43.60 -9.41 21.52
C PRO A 215 -44.53 -9.98 20.45
N LEU A 216 -43.96 -10.44 19.33
CA LEU A 216 -44.69 -11.16 18.29
C LEU A 216 -44.87 -12.62 18.72
N THR A 217 -46.09 -13.15 18.54
CA THR A 217 -46.33 -14.58 18.66
C THR A 217 -45.61 -15.32 17.53
N ASP A 218 -45.44 -16.64 17.65
CA ASP A 218 -44.85 -17.42 16.54
C ASP A 218 -45.75 -17.40 15.30
N ALA A 219 -47.07 -17.28 15.46
CA ALA A 219 -48.01 -17.08 14.37
C ALA A 219 -47.82 -15.71 13.68
N ASP A 220 -47.62 -14.64 14.45
CA ASP A 220 -47.32 -13.31 13.91
C ASP A 220 -46.00 -13.29 13.13
N LYS A 221 -44.97 -14.00 13.63
CA LYS A 221 -43.69 -14.15 12.94
C LYS A 221 -43.84 -14.93 11.63
N GLU A 222 -44.63 -16.00 11.60
CA GLU A 222 -44.93 -16.71 10.36
C GLU A 222 -45.69 -15.83 9.36
N ALA A 223 -46.59 -14.96 9.82
CA ALA A 223 -47.34 -14.04 8.96
C ALA A 223 -46.47 -12.98 8.24
N VAL A 224 -45.25 -12.70 8.74
CA VAL A 224 -44.28 -11.76 8.15
C VAL A 224 -43.11 -12.42 7.43
N LYS A 225 -42.98 -13.75 7.49
CA LYS A 225 -41.84 -14.51 6.94
C LYS A 225 -41.87 -14.67 5.42
N ASP A 226 -43.01 -14.41 4.79
CA ASP A 226 -43.15 -14.41 3.34
C ASP A 226 -42.79 -13.03 2.77
#